data_AF-A0A926QNZ9-F1
#
_entry.id   AF-A0A926QNZ9-F1
#
_cell.length_a   1.000
_cell.length_b   1.000
_cell.length_c   1.000
_cell.angle_alpha   90.00
_cell.angle_beta   90.00
_cell.angle_gamma   90.00
#
_symmetry.space_group_name_H-M   'P 1'
#
loop_
_entity.id
_entity.type
_entity.pdbx_description
1 polymer ?
#
loop_
_entity_poly.entity_id
_entity_poly.type
_entity_poly.pdbx_seq_one_letter_code
_entity_poly.pdbx_strand_id
1 'polypeptide(L)'
;MFNRQPSSLRNTIFLRLLLTFLLIILPIILLGGYLYQWVVQTASDDISKTAVSQITFFLTDLENEVERMKLLQYGLIEDENLNELTLTWDSMDAYKRTEKINLLWKRLYTTQNSSFYIKNVTAHIYPVSKSVSSANGTSELDIKRYDRIRTE
;
A
#
# COMPACT_ATOMS: atom_id res chain seq x y z
N MET A 1 31.47 -75.96 -43.25
CA MET A 1 32.69 -75.18 -43.00
C MET A 1 32.30 -73.89 -42.31
N PHE A 2 32.58 -73.78 -41.01
CA PHE A 2 32.39 -72.56 -40.22
C PHE A 2 33.51 -71.58 -40.56
N ASN A 3 33.24 -70.32 -40.91
CA ASN A 3 34.01 -69.24 -40.30
C ASN A 3 33.29 -67.89 -40.27
N ARG A 4 33.57 -67.16 -39.18
CA ARG A 4 32.73 -66.16 -38.52
C ARG A 4 32.81 -64.77 -39.16
N GLN A 5 31.70 -64.02 -39.05
CA GLN A 5 31.70 -62.56 -39.11
C GLN A 5 32.65 -61.98 -38.04
N PRO A 6 33.43 -60.93 -38.33
CA PRO A 6 33.96 -60.07 -37.29
C PRO A 6 33.03 -58.86 -37.14
N SER A 7 32.10 -58.92 -36.19
CA SER A 7 31.50 -57.72 -35.62
C SER A 7 32.60 -56.95 -34.86
N SER A 8 33.29 -56.03 -35.53
CA SER A 8 34.26 -55.13 -34.89
C SER A 8 33.51 -54.04 -34.12
N LEU A 9 33.04 -54.37 -32.92
CA LEU A 9 32.56 -53.41 -31.93
C LEU A 9 33.72 -52.68 -31.20
N ARG A 10 34.98 -52.77 -31.70
CA ARG A 10 36.19 -52.29 -31.02
C ARG A 10 37.24 -51.72 -31.98
N ASN A 11 36.90 -50.67 -32.72
CA ASN A 11 37.94 -49.76 -33.20
C ASN A 11 38.35 -48.86 -32.03
N THR A 12 39.43 -49.24 -31.33
CA THR A 12 39.97 -48.56 -30.14
C THR A 12 40.18 -47.06 -30.35
N ILE A 13 40.51 -46.64 -31.57
CA ILE A 13 40.71 -45.22 -31.92
C ILE A 13 39.40 -44.44 -31.87
N PHE A 14 38.33 -44.94 -32.49
CA PHE A 14 37.02 -44.27 -32.50
C PHE A 14 36.40 -44.20 -31.10
N LEU A 15 36.45 -45.32 -30.35
CA LEU A 15 35.96 -45.37 -28.97
C LEU A 15 36.75 -44.41 -28.05
N ARG A 16 38.08 -44.34 -28.21
CA ARG A 16 38.95 -43.45 -27.41
C ARG A 16 38.70 -41.98 -27.71
N LEU A 17 38.46 -41.62 -28.97
CA LEU A 17 38.09 -40.26 -29.37
C LEU A 17 36.73 -39.85 -28.78
N LEU A 18 35.73 -40.73 -28.90
CA LEU A 18 34.39 -40.52 -28.34
C LEU A 18 34.40 -40.39 -26.81
N LEU A 19 35.16 -41.25 -26.12
CA LEU A 19 35.35 -41.17 -24.66
C LEU A 19 35.98 -39.85 -24.24
N THR A 20 37.03 -39.41 -24.94
CA THR A 20 37.70 -38.13 -24.64
C THR A 20 36.75 -36.95 -24.81
N PHE A 21 35.94 -36.96 -25.88
CA PHE A 21 34.92 -35.93 -26.12
C PHE A 21 33.84 -35.93 -25.03
N LEU A 22 33.35 -37.11 -24.64
CA LEU A 22 32.39 -37.25 -23.55
C LEU A 22 32.96 -36.73 -22.23
N LEU A 23 34.23 -37.04 -21.92
CA LEU A 23 34.91 -36.62 -20.70
C LEU A 23 35.05 -35.08 -20.61
N ILE A 24 35.15 -34.39 -21.75
CA ILE A 24 35.19 -32.93 -21.82
C ILE A 24 33.79 -32.32 -21.72
N ILE A 25 32.78 -32.92 -22.36
CA ILE A 25 31.40 -32.37 -22.37
C ILE A 25 30.67 -32.62 -21.05
N LEU A 26 30.89 -33.78 -20.44
CA LEU A 26 30.21 -34.19 -19.21
C LEU A 26 30.34 -33.15 -18.08
N PRO A 27 31.54 -32.61 -17.74
CA PRO A 27 31.64 -31.57 -16.71
C PRO A 27 30.93 -30.28 -17.10
N ILE A 28 30.86 -29.93 -18.39
CA ILE A 28 30.14 -28.73 -18.87
C ILE A 28 28.63 -28.89 -18.64
N ILE A 29 28.07 -30.05 -18.96
CA ILE A 29 26.64 -30.34 -18.75
C ILE A 29 26.32 -30.36 -17.25
N LEU A 30 27.16 -31.00 -16.44
CA LEU A 30 26.97 -31.04 -14.98
C LEU A 30 27.02 -29.64 -14.37
N LEU A 31 27.97 -28.80 -14.77
CA LEU A 31 28.04 -27.41 -14.33
C LEU A 31 26.82 -26.61 -14.77
N GLY A 32 26.34 -26.80 -16.00
CA GLY A 32 25.12 -26.17 -16.49
C GLY A 32 23.89 -26.51 -15.65
N GLY A 33 23.71 -27.80 -15.30
CA GLY A 33 22.62 -28.24 -14.42
C GLY A 33 22.72 -27.66 -13.01
N TYR A 34 23.92 -27.66 -12.43
CA TYR A 34 24.17 -27.06 -11.11
C TYR A 34 23.86 -25.56 -11.11
N LEU A 35 24.36 -24.82 -12.09
CA LEU A 35 24.12 -23.38 -12.22
C LEU A 35 22.64 -23.08 -12.46
N TYR A 36 21.94 -23.87 -13.26
CA TYR A 36 20.51 -23.70 -13.48
C TYR A 36 19.72 -23.77 -12.18
N GLN A 37 19.96 -24.82 -11.37
CA GLN A 37 19.30 -24.95 -10.08
C GLN A 37 19.68 -23.82 -9.11
N TRP A 38 20.95 -23.42 -9.09
CA TRP A 38 21.43 -22.33 -8.24
C TRP A 38 20.79 -20.98 -8.61
N VAL A 39 20.69 -20.67 -9.91
CA VAL A 39 20.08 -19.43 -10.40
C VAL A 39 18.59 -19.40 -10.08
N VAL A 40 17.86 -20.49 -10.36
CA VAL A 40 16.41 -20.54 -10.11
C VAL A 40 16.11 -20.40 -8.62
N GLN A 41 16.85 -21.10 -7.76
CA GLN A 41 16.65 -21.02 -6.31
C GLN A 41 16.97 -19.61 -5.79
N THR A 42 18.13 -19.06 -6.15
CA THR A 42 18.57 -17.74 -5.67
C THR A 42 17.63 -16.63 -6.16
N ALA A 43 17.23 -16.66 -7.44
CA ALA A 43 16.29 -15.68 -7.98
C ALA A 43 14.92 -15.76 -7.27
N SER A 44 14.42 -16.96 -7.02
CA SER A 44 13.16 -17.15 -6.29
C SER A 44 13.23 -16.60 -4.87
N ASP A 45 14.33 -16.86 -4.16
CA ASP A 45 14.54 -16.39 -2.79
C ASP A 45 14.68 -14.87 -2.73
N ASP A 46 15.44 -14.28 -3.65
CA ASP A 46 15.64 -12.83 -3.71
C ASP A 46 14.36 -12.09 -4.10
N ILE A 47 13.58 -12.61 -5.06
CA ILE A 47 12.26 -12.07 -5.42
C ILE A 47 11.32 -12.13 -4.22
N SER A 48 11.26 -13.26 -3.53
CA SER A 48 10.37 -13.45 -2.39
C SER A 48 10.71 -12.51 -1.24
N LYS A 49 12.00 -12.40 -0.88
CA LYS A 49 12.47 -11.47 0.16
C LYS A 49 12.16 -10.02 -0.22
N THR A 50 12.41 -9.65 -1.48
CA THR A 50 12.14 -8.30 -1.98
C THR A 50 10.65 -7.99 -1.95
N ALA A 51 9.79 -8.92 -2.38
CA ALA A 51 8.34 -8.76 -2.34
C ALA A 51 7.83 -8.58 -0.90
N VAL A 52 8.32 -9.38 0.05
CA VAL A 52 7.97 -9.25 1.47
C VAL A 52 8.40 -7.89 2.02
N SER A 53 9.62 -7.45 1.69
CA SER A 53 10.10 -6.12 2.11
C SER A 53 9.26 -4.98 1.56
N GLN A 54 8.84 -5.05 0.29
CA GLN A 54 7.98 -4.04 -0.32
C GLN A 54 6.59 -4.01 0.31
N ILE A 55 5.97 -5.19 0.52
CA ILE A 55 4.65 -5.28 1.16
C ILE A 55 4.70 -4.73 2.59
N THR A 56 5.75 -5.08 3.33
CA THR A 56 5.94 -4.60 4.71
C THR A 56 6.07 -3.07 4.72
N PHE A 57 6.89 -2.52 3.82
CA PHE A 57 7.03 -1.08 3.67
C PHE A 57 5.69 -0.39 3.35
N PHE A 58 4.93 -0.88 2.37
CA PHE A 58 3.63 -0.30 2.04
C PHE A 58 2.62 -0.40 3.19
N LEU A 59 2.62 -1.50 3.94
CA LEU A 59 1.75 -1.66 5.10
C LEU A 59 2.10 -0.65 6.19
N THR A 60 3.38 -0.51 6.52
CA THR A 60 3.86 0.47 7.50
C THR A 60 3.56 1.90 7.07
N ASP A 61 3.75 2.26 5.80
CA ASP A 61 3.40 3.58 5.27
C ASP A 61 1.89 3.85 5.39
N LEU A 62 1.06 2.85 5.09
CA LEU A 62 -0.39 2.95 5.23
C LEU A 62 -0.81 3.14 6.70
N GLU A 63 -0.22 2.37 7.62
CA GLU A 63 -0.48 2.48 9.06
C GLU A 63 -0.12 3.89 9.57
N ASN A 64 1.04 4.42 9.17
CA ASN A 64 1.47 5.76 9.51
C ASN A 64 0.52 6.83 8.94
N GLU A 65 0.05 6.67 7.71
CA GLU A 65 -0.94 7.56 7.10
C GLU A 65 -2.26 7.55 7.88
N VAL A 66 -2.75 6.37 8.29
CA VAL A 66 -3.97 6.24 9.10
C VAL A 66 -3.79 6.89 10.48
N GLU A 67 -2.64 6.70 11.13
CA GLU A 67 -2.34 7.34 12.41
C GLU A 67 -2.31 8.86 12.29
N ARG A 68 -1.67 9.39 11.23
CA ARG A 68 -1.69 10.83 10.93
C ARG A 68 -3.10 11.35 10.71
N MET A 69 -3.95 10.61 9.98
CA MET A 69 -5.36 10.99 9.79
C MET A 69 -6.12 11.06 11.11
N LYS A 70 -5.89 10.12 12.03
CA LYS A 70 -6.48 10.17 13.38
C LYS A 70 -6.04 11.40 14.15
N LEU A 71 -4.75 11.70 14.18
CA LEU A 71 -4.22 12.90 14.86
C LEU A 71 -4.83 14.19 14.31
N LEU A 72 -4.98 14.29 12.99
CA LEU A 72 -5.64 15.44 12.35
C LEU A 72 -7.12 15.54 12.72
N GLN A 73 -7.82 14.40 12.83
CA GLN A 73 -9.20 14.36 13.29
C GLN A 73 -9.33 14.81 14.75
N TYR A 74 -8.47 14.34 15.65
CA TYR A 74 -8.44 14.77 17.05
C TYR A 74 -8.18 16.28 17.15
N GLY A 75 -7.21 16.80 16.40
CA GLY A 75 -6.91 18.23 16.36
C GLY A 75 -8.05 19.11 15.80
N LEU A 76 -9.04 18.54 15.10
CA LEU A 76 -10.25 19.25 14.70
C LEU A 76 -11.30 19.31 15.81
N ILE A 77 -11.37 18.28 16.66
CA ILE A 77 -12.32 18.21 17.79
C ILE A 77 -11.88 19.16 18.91
N GLU A 78 -10.58 19.27 19.14
CA GLU A 78 -10.00 20.16 20.15
C GLU A 78 -9.95 21.64 19.71
N ASP A 79 -10.36 21.96 18.48
CA ASP A 79 -10.28 23.31 17.93
C ASP A 79 -11.16 24.30 18.73
N GLU A 80 -10.51 25.31 19.32
CA GLU A 80 -11.16 26.37 20.09
C GLU A 80 -12.24 27.08 19.27
N ASN A 81 -12.07 27.24 17.96
CA ASN A 81 -13.07 27.87 17.10
C ASN A 81 -14.34 27.01 16.97
N LEU A 82 -14.21 25.68 16.98
CA LEU A 82 -15.36 24.77 16.94
C LEU A 82 -16.11 24.79 18.28
N ASN A 83 -15.36 24.84 19.39
CA ASN A 83 -15.94 24.96 20.72
C ASN A 83 -16.65 26.31 20.92
N GLU A 84 -16.00 27.42 20.55
CA GLU A 84 -16.59 28.77 20.60
C GLU A 84 -17.84 28.86 19.72
N LEU A 85 -17.79 28.32 18.49
CA LEU A 85 -18.93 28.28 17.57
C LEU A 85 -20.13 27.55 18.20
N THR A 86 -19.88 26.47 18.93
CA THR A 86 -20.91 25.66 19.58
C THR A 86 -21.52 26.38 20.79
N LEU A 87 -20.70 27.04 21.61
CA LEU A 87 -21.14 27.67 22.86
C LEU A 87 -21.82 29.03 22.65
N THR A 88 -21.39 29.79 21.64
CA THR A 88 -21.80 31.20 21.48
C THR A 88 -22.74 31.44 20.31
N TRP A 89 -23.13 30.38 19.59
CA TRP A 89 -23.95 30.46 18.37
C TRP A 89 -25.15 31.40 18.51
N ASP A 90 -25.96 31.20 19.54
CA ASP A 90 -27.20 31.96 19.76
C ASP A 90 -26.96 33.45 20.05
N SER A 91 -25.79 33.79 20.61
CA SER A 91 -25.39 35.16 20.92
C SER A 91 -24.66 35.88 19.78
N MET A 92 -24.21 35.15 18.75
CA MET A 92 -23.50 35.71 17.61
C MET A 92 -24.44 36.31 16.58
N ASP A 93 -24.05 37.44 15.98
CA ASP A 93 -24.73 37.99 14.80
C ASP A 93 -24.48 37.13 13.55
N ALA A 94 -25.28 37.37 12.50
CA ALA A 94 -25.21 36.59 11.26
C ALA A 94 -23.85 36.70 10.52
N TYR A 95 -23.17 37.84 10.63
CA TYR A 95 -21.86 38.04 10.02
C TYR A 95 -20.80 37.20 10.75
N LYS A 96 -20.74 37.28 12.08
CA LYS A 96 -19.81 36.53 12.94
C LYS A 96 -20.02 35.02 12.82
N ARG A 97 -21.27 34.57 12.70
CA ARG A 97 -21.60 33.16 12.39
C ARG A 97 -21.00 32.70 11.06
N THR A 98 -21.14 33.53 10.02
CA THR A 98 -20.58 33.23 8.68
C THR A 98 -19.06 33.19 8.70
N GLU A 99 -18.43 34.13 9.40
CA GLU A 99 -16.98 34.16 9.59
C GLU A 99 -16.46 32.89 10.27
N LYS A 100 -17.06 32.49 11.41
CA LYS A 100 -16.66 31.28 12.14
C LYS A 100 -16.89 30.00 11.34
N ILE A 101 -18.01 29.89 10.61
CA ILE A 101 -18.24 28.76 9.69
C ILE A 101 -17.18 28.72 8.59
N ASN A 102 -16.78 29.85 8.04
CA ASN A 102 -15.74 29.91 7.01
C ASN A 102 -14.36 29.52 7.56
N LEU A 103 -14.01 29.92 8.79
CA LEU A 103 -12.79 29.47 9.46
C LEU A 103 -12.77 27.96 9.64
N LEU A 104 -13.89 27.38 10.10
CA LEU A 104 -14.05 25.93 10.20
C LEU A 104 -13.91 25.26 8.83
N TRP A 105 -14.59 25.77 7.80
CA TRP A 105 -14.50 25.23 6.44
C TRP A 105 -13.05 25.24 5.92
N LYS A 106 -12.32 26.36 6.07
CA LYS A 106 -10.90 26.44 5.68
C LYS A 106 -10.06 25.38 6.38
N ARG A 107 -10.28 25.16 7.67
CA ARG A 107 -9.57 24.13 8.44
C ARG A 107 -9.89 22.73 7.94
N LEU A 108 -11.17 22.41 7.72
CA LEU A 108 -11.60 21.13 7.13
C LEU A 108 -11.00 20.92 5.73
N TYR A 109 -10.92 21.98 4.93
CA TYR A 109 -10.29 21.97 3.61
C TYR A 109 -8.78 21.72 3.69
N THR A 110 -8.07 22.33 4.65
CA THR A 110 -6.66 22.02 4.91
C THR A 110 -6.47 20.56 5.31
N THR A 111 -7.34 20.03 6.19
CA THR A 111 -7.27 18.61 6.58
C THR A 111 -7.54 17.69 5.40
N GLN A 112 -8.53 17.98 4.55
CA GLN A 112 -8.77 17.21 3.33
C GLN A 112 -7.52 17.17 2.43
N ASN A 113 -6.85 18.31 2.25
CA ASN A 113 -5.68 18.40 1.38
C ASN A 113 -4.38 17.88 2.00
N SER A 114 -4.39 17.47 3.27
CA SER A 114 -3.21 16.91 3.94
C SER A 114 -2.84 15.50 3.47
N SER A 115 -3.80 14.77 2.87
CA SER A 115 -3.59 13.43 2.34
C SER A 115 -4.47 13.18 1.11
N PHE A 116 -3.89 12.58 0.07
CA PHE A 116 -4.64 12.15 -1.13
C PHE A 116 -5.73 11.12 -0.82
N TYR A 117 -5.64 10.43 0.32
CA TYR A 117 -6.62 9.43 0.74
C TYR A 117 -7.88 10.03 1.36
N ILE A 118 -7.85 11.30 1.80
CA ILE A 118 -8.99 11.98 2.43
C ILE A 118 -9.88 12.62 1.35
N LYS A 119 -11.01 11.99 1.04
CA LYS A 119 -11.94 12.50 0.02
C LYS A 119 -12.79 13.69 0.49
N ASN A 120 -13.23 13.65 1.75
CA ASN A 120 -14.09 14.67 2.33
C ASN A 120 -14.01 14.62 3.85
N VAL A 121 -13.96 15.78 4.49
CA VAL A 121 -14.04 15.92 5.95
C VAL A 121 -15.32 16.69 6.25
N THR A 122 -16.12 16.20 7.20
CA THR A 122 -17.41 16.83 7.54
C THR A 122 -17.57 16.92 9.05
N ALA A 123 -17.84 18.13 9.54
CA ALA A 123 -18.20 18.39 10.92
C ALA A 123 -19.72 18.48 11.03
N HIS A 124 -20.32 17.63 11.86
CA HIS A 124 -21.75 17.66 12.18
C HIS A 124 -21.94 18.33 13.53
N ILE A 125 -22.51 19.53 13.54
CA ILE A 125 -22.59 20.36 14.76
C ILE A 125 -24.06 20.45 15.19
N TYR A 126 -24.43 19.58 16.14
CA TYR A 126 -25.81 19.43 16.61
C TYR A 126 -26.43 20.72 17.19
N PRO A 127 -25.80 21.44 18.14
CA PRO A 127 -26.40 22.66 18.71
C PRO A 127 -26.66 23.76 17.67
N VAL A 128 -25.96 23.70 16.54
CA VAL A 128 -26.07 24.66 15.44
C VAL A 128 -27.04 24.19 14.35
N SER A 129 -27.47 22.92 14.39
CA SER A 129 -28.26 22.25 13.37
C SER A 129 -27.67 22.37 11.95
N LYS A 130 -26.33 22.33 11.84
CA LYS A 130 -25.60 22.43 10.57
C LYS A 130 -24.54 21.35 10.41
N SER A 131 -24.30 20.97 9.16
CA SER A 131 -23.13 20.18 8.76
C SER A 131 -22.24 21.01 7.86
N VAL A 132 -20.94 21.07 8.16
CA VAL A 132 -19.94 21.77 7.33
C VAL A 132 -19.02 20.72 6.69
N SER A 133 -18.98 20.68 5.37
CA SER A 133 -18.16 19.78 4.57
C SER A 133 -17.06 20.55 3.85
N SER A 134 -15.86 19.99 3.82
CA SER A 134 -14.74 20.55 3.06
C SER A 134 -15.01 20.60 1.56
N ALA A 135 -15.74 19.62 1.00
CA ALA A 135 -16.06 19.53 -0.42
C ALA A 135 -17.32 20.32 -0.82
N ASN A 136 -18.38 20.25 -0.01
CA ASN A 136 -19.70 20.74 -0.39
C ASN A 136 -20.15 22.00 0.38
N GLY A 137 -19.31 22.53 1.28
CA GLY A 137 -19.64 23.69 2.11
C GLY A 137 -20.65 23.37 3.21
N THR A 138 -21.51 24.33 3.54
CA THR A 138 -22.47 24.24 4.65
C THR A 138 -23.82 23.71 4.20
N SER A 139 -24.39 22.78 4.97
CA SER A 139 -25.70 22.18 4.74
C SER A 139 -26.47 22.03 6.06
N GLU A 140 -27.74 21.61 5.98
CA GLU A 140 -28.51 21.21 7.16
C GLU A 140 -27.88 20.00 7.86
N LEU A 141 -28.20 19.80 9.14
CA LEU A 141 -27.66 18.69 9.91
C LEU A 141 -28.09 17.34 9.32
N ASP A 142 -27.13 16.53 8.89
CA ASP A 142 -27.38 15.13 8.53
C ASP A 142 -27.48 14.30 9.81
N ILE A 143 -28.68 14.24 10.38
CA ILE A 143 -28.97 13.53 11.64
C ILE A 143 -28.62 12.05 11.52
N LYS A 144 -28.86 11.43 10.36
CA LYS A 144 -28.55 10.00 10.15
C LYS A 144 -27.05 9.74 10.22
N ARG A 145 -26.21 10.63 9.68
CA ARG A 145 -24.75 10.53 9.80
C ARG A 145 -24.28 10.82 11.22
N TYR A 146 -24.83 11.86 11.85
CA TYR A 146 -24.51 12.23 13.22
C TYR A 146 -24.77 11.08 14.21
N ASP A 147 -25.94 10.43 14.14
CA ASP A 147 -26.30 9.33 15.05
C ASP A 147 -25.43 8.08 14.86
N ARG A 148 -24.98 7.80 13.63
CA ARG A 148 -24.04 6.69 13.38
C ARG A 148 -22.72 6.92 14.11
N ILE A 149 -22.14 8.12 13.97
CA ILE A 149 -20.86 8.49 14.60
C ILE A 149 -20.98 8.52 16.12
N ARG A 150 -22.14 8.91 16.67
CA ARG A 150 -22.37 8.96 18.12
C ARG A 150 -22.46 7.57 18.78
N THR A 151 -22.81 6.54 18.01
CA THR A 151 -23.05 5.18 18.52
C THR A 151 -21.83 4.26 18.39
N GLU A 152 -20.81 4.69 17.65
CA GLU A 152 -19.49 4.05 17.55
C GLU A 152 -18.57 4.47 18.71
#